data_AF-A0A6N7AXD8-F1
#
_entry.id   AF-A0A6N7AXD8-F1
#
_cell.length_a   1.000
_cell.length_b   1.000
_cell.length_c   1.000
_cell.angle_alpha   90.00
_cell.angle_beta   90.00
_cell.angle_gamma   90.00
#
_symmetry.space_group_name_H-M   'P 1'
#
loop_
_entity.id
_entity.type
_entity.pdbx_description
1 polymer ?
#
loop_
_entity_poly.entity_id
_entity_poly.type
_entity_poly.pdbx_seq_one_letter_code
_entity_poly.pdbx_strand_id
1 'polypeptide(L)'
;MEIPLKGSIRDYSLPKVLVQLNRKRATGTLSVSTPNFTKKIYLIKGDAVFASSSYEDDRLGEMLLKAGKITVEQYDKSVEILKATKKRQGAILVELGYLIPKDLFWGVKYQVKEIIYSLFQLEEGEFELAEGDVPTQEVITLKMSMGNLIYEGVKKIENWTRIRQEMPDTGIVLRLSEDPISLFQNVELSPNDKKMLPLIDGRKTIKEIVDSSWTNSFEAMKTIYVLWSIGILEEKKGAPREIKETTETVSFEDLMQPFAEEEEAFMKRVGEIYSNLDMLKMHELLEIDKNSDAETIKKNYYRLSRDFHPDRHLSASDATLIDKLTAISDAITTAYSKLKDDSGRKEYFSASAGPAKEKTAAGKESDEEQFKKGVDEFKKNNFEAAVVLFKEAAGINPKKTQYWSYLSLALTKIPHRLKEAEEPLLEAIKLEPLNGEHYANLGLLYLKTGLTKRAAGQFEKALKFDPGNIKAQKGLKQIRG
;
A
#
# COMPACT_ATOMS: atom_id res chain seq x y z
N MET A 1 21.33 -3.50 12.91
CA MET A 1 21.91 -4.47 13.87
C MET A 1 21.11 -5.75 13.72
N GLU A 2 21.79 -6.86 13.47
CA GLU A 2 21.14 -8.15 13.23
C GLU A 2 20.64 -8.72 14.57
N ILE A 3 19.34 -9.03 14.67
CA ILE A 3 18.78 -9.61 15.91
C ILE A 3 19.12 -11.10 15.95
N PRO A 4 19.65 -11.61 17.09
CA PRO A 4 20.02 -13.01 17.22
C PRO A 4 18.78 -13.92 17.19
N LEU A 5 18.98 -15.19 16.84
CA LEU A 5 17.91 -16.20 16.88
C LEU A 5 17.42 -16.48 18.31
N LYS A 6 18.21 -16.15 19.33
CA LYS A 6 17.87 -16.27 20.74
C LYS A 6 18.41 -15.08 21.53
N GLY A 7 17.67 -14.60 22.51
CA GLY A 7 18.14 -13.55 23.40
C GLY A 7 17.12 -13.15 24.46
N SER A 8 17.48 -12.16 25.28
CA SER A 8 16.61 -11.62 26.31
C SER A 8 15.80 -10.43 25.79
N ILE A 9 14.53 -10.33 26.22
CA ILE A 9 13.65 -9.18 25.94
C ILE A 9 14.22 -7.88 26.51
N ARG A 10 14.97 -7.99 27.61
CA ARG A 10 15.63 -6.84 28.24
C ARG A 10 16.68 -6.20 27.34
N ASP A 11 17.41 -7.04 26.58
CA ASP A 11 18.48 -6.59 25.69
C ASP A 11 17.95 -6.24 24.30
N TYR A 12 16.87 -6.91 23.87
CA TYR A 12 16.23 -6.70 22.57
C TYR A 12 14.73 -6.44 22.75
N SER A 13 14.33 -5.18 22.58
CA SER A 13 12.92 -4.78 22.57
C SER A 13 12.12 -5.66 21.59
N LEU A 14 11.13 -6.40 22.12
CA LEU A 14 10.29 -7.31 21.34
C LEU A 14 9.64 -6.66 20.10
N PRO A 15 9.12 -5.42 20.15
CA PRO A 15 8.70 -4.69 18.95
C PRO A 15 9.75 -4.71 17.82
N LYS A 16 11.03 -4.44 18.15
CA LYS A 16 12.12 -4.44 17.16
C LYS A 16 12.39 -5.83 16.60
N VAL A 17 12.31 -6.87 17.45
CA VAL A 17 12.41 -8.28 17.03
C VAL A 17 11.33 -8.59 15.99
N LEU A 18 10.07 -8.29 16.31
CA LEU A 18 8.93 -8.57 15.42
C LEU A 18 9.00 -7.76 14.12
N VAL A 19 9.39 -6.48 14.17
CA VAL A 19 9.62 -5.65 12.96
C VAL A 19 10.68 -6.27 12.07
N GLN A 20 11.79 -6.77 12.62
CA GLN A 20 12.82 -7.41 11.81
C GLN A 20 12.35 -8.73 11.19
N LEU A 21 11.63 -9.56 11.95
CA LEU A 21 11.07 -10.81 11.44
C LEU A 21 10.08 -10.56 10.29
N ASN A 22 9.25 -9.51 10.41
CA ASN A 22 8.34 -9.09 9.35
C ASN A 22 9.12 -8.62 8.11
N ARG A 23 10.12 -7.73 8.28
CA ARG A 23 10.97 -7.24 7.17
C ARG A 23 11.74 -8.36 6.46
N LYS A 24 12.24 -9.36 7.19
CA LYS A 24 12.94 -10.52 6.63
C LYS A 24 12.00 -11.55 6.00
N ARG A 25 10.67 -11.35 6.03
CA ARG A 25 9.65 -12.33 5.64
C ARG A 25 9.89 -13.71 6.28
N ALA A 26 10.26 -13.73 7.56
CA ALA A 26 10.63 -14.94 8.28
C ALA A 26 9.46 -15.94 8.35
N THR A 27 9.79 -17.24 8.23
CA THR A 27 8.84 -18.34 8.43
C THR A 27 9.37 -19.25 9.52
N GLY A 28 8.55 -19.52 10.53
CA GLY A 28 8.97 -20.26 11.72
C GLY A 28 8.13 -19.94 12.94
N THR A 29 8.66 -20.31 14.11
CA THR A 29 7.99 -20.11 15.40
C THR A 29 8.86 -19.25 16.32
N LEU A 30 8.36 -18.09 16.70
CA LEU A 30 8.95 -17.26 17.75
C LEU A 30 8.37 -17.72 19.10
N SER A 31 9.20 -18.32 19.94
CA SER A 31 8.84 -18.70 21.31
C SER A 31 9.34 -17.64 22.28
N VAL A 32 8.47 -17.21 23.19
CA VAL A 32 8.79 -16.28 24.29
C VAL A 32 8.49 -16.98 25.61
N SER A 33 9.48 -17.08 26.48
CA SER A 33 9.40 -17.82 27.74
C SER A 33 9.71 -16.93 28.93
N THR A 34 8.91 -17.07 29.97
CA THR A 34 9.11 -16.53 31.32
C THR A 34 9.03 -17.68 32.33
N PRO A 35 9.35 -17.48 33.62
CA PRO A 35 9.16 -18.52 34.64
C PRO A 35 7.71 -19.02 34.75
N ASN A 36 6.73 -18.20 34.35
CA ASN A 36 5.31 -18.48 34.56
C ASN A 36 4.60 -19.02 33.31
N PHE A 37 5.10 -18.71 32.12
CA PHE A 37 4.46 -19.13 30.88
C PHE A 37 5.44 -19.17 29.70
N THR A 38 5.06 -19.93 28.68
CA THR A 38 5.63 -19.89 27.34
C THR A 38 4.53 -19.53 26.34
N LYS A 39 4.79 -18.53 25.52
CA LYS A 39 3.93 -18.09 24.41
C LYS A 39 4.67 -18.28 23.09
N LYS A 40 3.95 -18.64 22.04
CA LYS A 40 4.51 -18.88 20.71
C LYS A 40 3.74 -18.09 19.67
N ILE A 41 4.44 -17.45 18.75
CA ILE A 41 3.89 -16.82 17.57
C ILE A 41 4.35 -17.61 16.35
N TYR A 42 3.40 -18.05 15.55
CA TYR A 42 3.66 -18.79 14.33
C TYR A 42 3.66 -17.82 13.15
N LEU A 43 4.76 -17.82 12.39
CA LEU A 43 5.05 -16.86 11.34
C LEU A 43 5.13 -17.54 9.99
N ILE A 44 4.47 -16.97 8.99
CA ILE A 44 4.60 -17.38 7.59
C ILE A 44 4.87 -16.13 6.76
N LYS A 45 5.99 -16.10 6.04
CA LYS A 45 6.43 -14.97 5.20
C LYS A 45 6.44 -13.62 5.95
N GLY A 46 6.71 -13.64 7.26
CA GLY A 46 6.78 -12.45 8.12
C GLY A 46 5.46 -12.07 8.80
N ASP A 47 4.34 -12.73 8.48
CA ASP A 47 3.04 -12.46 9.10
C ASP A 47 2.66 -13.51 10.14
N ALA A 48 1.96 -13.06 11.18
CA ALA A 48 1.48 -13.94 12.24
C ALA A 48 0.22 -14.68 11.77
N VAL A 49 0.34 -16.00 11.61
CA VAL A 49 -0.80 -16.85 11.23
C VAL A 49 -1.55 -17.38 12.45
N PHE A 50 -0.87 -17.48 13.60
CA PHE A 50 -1.45 -17.96 14.86
C PHE A 50 -0.55 -17.64 16.06
N ALA A 51 -1.10 -17.80 17.26
CA ALA A 51 -0.33 -17.76 18.50
C ALA A 51 -0.92 -18.74 19.53
N SER A 52 -0.06 -19.28 20.38
CA SER A 52 -0.46 -20.17 21.47
C SER A 52 0.21 -19.75 22.78
N SER A 53 -0.43 -20.06 23.90
CA SER A 53 0.05 -19.73 25.24
C SER A 53 -0.13 -20.90 26.19
N SER A 54 0.84 -21.10 27.09
CA SER A 54 0.70 -22.00 28.23
C SER A 54 0.01 -21.34 29.44
N TYR A 55 -0.24 -20.03 29.39
CA TYR A 55 -0.91 -19.32 30.47
C TYR A 55 -2.41 -19.62 30.46
N GLU A 56 -2.98 -20.02 31.60
CA GLU A 56 -4.38 -20.47 31.67
C GLU A 56 -5.36 -19.37 31.26
N ASP A 57 -5.06 -18.14 31.67
CA ASP A 57 -5.89 -16.96 31.45
C ASP A 57 -5.95 -16.53 29.98
N ASP A 58 -5.10 -17.11 29.11
CA ASP A 58 -5.09 -16.92 27.66
C ASP A 58 -5.91 -17.97 26.90
N ARG A 59 -6.51 -18.94 27.59
CA ARG A 59 -7.36 -19.96 26.97
C ARG A 59 -8.65 -19.33 26.40
N LEU A 60 -9.26 -20.03 25.44
CA LEU A 60 -10.36 -19.50 24.64
C LEU A 60 -11.60 -19.18 25.48
N GLY A 61 -11.95 -20.02 26.46
CA GLY A 61 -13.12 -19.80 27.32
C GLY A 61 -12.98 -18.53 28.15
N GLU A 62 -11.82 -18.34 28.76
CA GLU A 62 -11.44 -17.20 29.59
C GLU A 62 -11.44 -15.92 28.75
N MET A 63 -10.93 -15.97 27.51
CA MET A 63 -10.99 -14.86 26.57
C MET A 63 -12.42 -14.51 26.14
N LEU A 64 -13.26 -15.51 25.86
CA LEU A 64 -14.67 -15.30 25.52
C LEU A 64 -15.45 -14.71 26.70
N LEU A 65 -15.14 -15.14 27.93
CA LEU A 65 -15.73 -14.59 29.16
C LEU A 65 -15.30 -13.13 29.37
N LYS A 66 -14.00 -12.83 29.28
CA LYS A 66 -13.45 -11.46 29.36
C LYS A 66 -14.06 -10.53 28.30
N ALA A 67 -14.32 -11.05 27.10
CA ALA A 67 -14.98 -10.32 26.02
C ALA A 67 -16.52 -10.19 26.18
N GLY A 68 -17.11 -10.79 27.22
CA GLY A 68 -18.56 -10.79 27.45
C GLY A 68 -19.38 -11.59 26.43
N LYS A 69 -18.74 -12.50 25.69
CA LYS A 69 -19.40 -13.36 24.69
C LYS A 69 -20.11 -14.56 25.30
N ILE A 70 -19.69 -14.97 26.50
CA ILE A 70 -20.32 -16.03 27.29
C ILE A 70 -20.43 -15.56 28.74
N THR A 71 -21.38 -16.12 29.49
CA THR A 71 -21.53 -15.86 30.93
C THR A 71 -20.67 -16.79 31.78
N VAL A 72 -20.51 -16.48 33.06
CA VAL A 72 -19.81 -17.36 34.04
C VAL A 72 -20.46 -18.75 34.10
N GLU A 73 -21.80 -18.81 34.14
CA GLU A 73 -22.53 -20.08 34.15
C GLU A 73 -22.29 -20.91 32.88
N GLN A 74 -22.31 -20.26 31.71
CA GLN A 74 -22.03 -20.92 30.43
C GLN A 74 -20.58 -21.42 30.36
N TYR A 75 -19.64 -20.64 30.90
CA TYR A 75 -18.24 -21.03 31.01
C TYR A 75 -18.07 -22.26 31.90
N ASP A 76 -18.59 -22.25 33.13
CA ASP A 76 -18.45 -23.35 34.09
C ASP A 76 -18.99 -24.66 33.53
N LYS A 77 -20.19 -24.62 32.93
CA LYS A 77 -20.80 -25.78 32.27
C LYS A 77 -19.97 -26.30 31.09
N SER A 78 -19.35 -25.40 30.31
CA SER A 78 -18.47 -25.81 29.22
C SER A 78 -17.20 -26.51 29.72
N VAL A 79 -16.66 -26.09 30.88
CA VAL A 79 -15.47 -26.68 31.52
C VAL A 79 -15.78 -28.05 32.09
N GLU A 80 -16.95 -28.25 32.69
CA GLU A 80 -17.40 -29.57 33.17
C GLU A 80 -17.44 -30.60 32.03
N ILE A 81 -18.06 -30.24 30.90
CA ILE A 81 -18.16 -31.12 29.73
C ILE A 81 -16.78 -31.33 29.10
N LEU A 82 -15.92 -30.32 29.08
CA LEU A 82 -14.55 -30.45 28.59
C LEU A 82 -13.77 -31.48 29.40
N LYS A 83 -13.87 -31.44 30.75
CA LYS A 83 -13.20 -32.41 31.63
C LYS A 83 -13.73 -33.83 31.41
N ALA A 84 -15.03 -33.98 31.14
CA ALA A 84 -15.64 -35.28 30.90
C ALA A 84 -15.36 -35.88 29.51
N THR A 85 -15.29 -35.04 28.47
CA THR A 85 -15.27 -35.49 27.06
C THR A 85 -13.94 -35.28 26.35
N LYS A 86 -13.05 -34.44 26.89
CA LYS A 86 -11.82 -33.94 26.25
C LYS A 86 -12.04 -33.26 24.89
N LYS A 87 -13.27 -32.89 24.54
CA LYS A 87 -13.56 -32.09 23.34
C LYS A 87 -13.02 -30.66 23.50
N ARG A 88 -12.76 -29.97 22.37
CA ARG A 88 -12.37 -28.55 22.36
C ARG A 88 -13.50 -27.68 22.94
N GLN A 89 -13.18 -26.80 23.89
CA GLN A 89 -14.17 -25.95 24.57
C GLN A 89 -15.03 -25.14 23.59
N GLY A 90 -14.43 -24.59 22.54
CA GLY A 90 -15.16 -23.83 21.52
C GLY A 90 -16.23 -24.66 20.79
N ALA A 91 -15.97 -25.95 20.53
CA ALA A 91 -16.96 -26.83 19.93
C ALA A 91 -18.11 -27.14 20.90
N ILE A 92 -17.80 -27.35 22.18
CA ILE A 92 -18.79 -27.54 23.25
C ILE A 92 -19.71 -26.32 23.35
N LEU A 93 -19.16 -25.11 23.35
CA LEU A 93 -19.95 -23.87 23.43
C LEU A 93 -20.91 -23.70 22.24
N VAL A 94 -20.53 -24.16 21.05
CA VAL A 94 -21.39 -24.16 19.86
C VAL A 94 -22.45 -25.26 19.94
N GLU A 95 -22.08 -26.48 20.35
CA GLU A 95 -23.02 -27.60 20.53
C GLU A 95 -24.12 -27.27 21.56
N LEU A 96 -23.78 -26.54 22.63
CA LEU A 96 -24.72 -26.08 23.65
C LEU A 96 -25.58 -24.89 23.21
N GLY A 97 -25.30 -24.29 22.05
CA GLY A 97 -26.00 -23.09 21.57
C GLY A 97 -25.63 -21.80 22.31
N TYR A 98 -24.57 -21.80 23.13
CA TYR A 98 -24.08 -20.60 23.83
C TYR A 98 -23.29 -19.67 22.93
N LEU A 99 -22.73 -20.20 21.84
CA LEU A 99 -21.96 -19.43 20.87
C LEU A 99 -22.32 -19.85 19.44
N ILE A 100 -22.45 -18.89 18.53
CA ILE A 100 -22.60 -19.22 17.11
C ILE A 100 -21.22 -19.41 16.46
N PRO A 101 -21.08 -20.20 15.38
CA PRO A 101 -19.78 -20.46 14.72
C PRO A 101 -19.01 -19.19 14.31
N LYS A 102 -19.73 -18.12 13.92
CA LYS A 102 -19.13 -16.82 13.59
C LYS A 102 -18.45 -16.16 14.80
N ASP A 103 -19.08 -16.22 15.96
CA ASP A 103 -18.53 -15.66 17.21
C ASP A 103 -17.38 -16.54 17.73
N LEU A 104 -17.41 -17.84 17.49
CA LEU A 104 -16.27 -18.73 17.77
C LEU A 104 -15.04 -18.32 16.94
N PHE A 105 -15.20 -18.11 15.64
CA PHE A 105 -14.11 -17.66 14.78
C PHE A 105 -13.55 -16.30 15.23
N TRP A 106 -14.44 -15.36 15.58
CA TRP A 106 -14.04 -14.09 16.18
C TRP A 106 -13.27 -14.29 17.49
N GLY A 107 -13.73 -15.18 18.37
CA GLY A 107 -13.10 -15.48 19.66
C GLY A 107 -11.69 -16.04 19.51
N VAL A 108 -11.47 -16.94 18.55
CA VAL A 108 -10.12 -17.47 18.23
C VAL A 108 -9.22 -16.34 17.72
N LYS A 109 -9.72 -15.48 16.82
CA LYS A 109 -8.96 -14.32 16.34
C LYS A 109 -8.63 -13.34 17.46
N TYR A 110 -9.57 -13.11 18.36
CA TYR A 110 -9.41 -12.25 19.53
C TYR A 110 -8.37 -12.83 20.51
N GLN A 111 -8.46 -14.12 20.83
CA GLN A 111 -7.50 -14.84 21.67
C GLN A 111 -6.07 -14.70 21.13
N VAL A 112 -5.87 -14.97 19.85
CA VAL A 112 -4.54 -14.88 19.22
C VAL A 112 -3.99 -13.46 19.31
N LYS A 113 -4.82 -12.44 19.06
CA LYS A 113 -4.42 -11.03 19.22
C LYS A 113 -4.02 -10.70 20.65
N GLU A 114 -4.81 -11.07 21.64
CA GLU A 114 -4.51 -10.77 23.04
C GLU A 114 -3.26 -11.50 23.55
N ILE A 115 -3.02 -12.74 23.11
CA ILE A 115 -1.75 -13.46 23.36
C ILE A 115 -0.58 -12.62 22.84
N ILE A 116 -0.64 -12.17 21.59
CA ILE A 116 0.44 -11.38 20.98
C ILE A 116 0.59 -10.03 21.68
N TYR A 117 -0.50 -9.31 21.95
CA TYR A 117 -0.49 -8.02 22.62
C TYR A 117 0.09 -8.08 24.03
N SER A 118 -0.20 -9.15 24.78
CA SER A 118 0.33 -9.33 26.12
C SER A 118 1.86 -9.42 26.15
N LEU A 119 2.49 -9.86 25.05
CA LEU A 119 3.96 -9.95 24.96
C LEU A 119 4.61 -8.57 24.91
N PHE A 120 3.93 -7.55 24.42
CA PHE A 120 4.45 -6.18 24.38
C PHE A 120 4.61 -5.58 25.78
N GLN A 121 3.89 -6.09 26.77
CA GLN A 121 3.97 -5.63 28.16
C GLN A 121 5.14 -6.23 28.95
N LEU A 122 5.84 -7.22 28.38
CA LEU A 122 6.94 -7.88 29.07
C LEU A 122 8.18 -6.98 29.12
N GLU A 123 8.73 -6.87 30.33
CA GLU A 123 10.02 -6.20 30.60
C GLU A 123 11.17 -7.21 30.68
N GLU A 124 10.86 -8.48 30.97
CA GLU A 124 11.81 -9.57 31.13
C GLU A 124 11.29 -10.86 30.48
N GLY A 125 12.21 -11.70 30.03
CA GLY A 125 11.92 -12.99 29.39
C GLY A 125 12.94 -13.34 28.31
N GLU A 126 12.93 -14.58 27.87
CA GLU A 126 13.79 -15.08 26.81
C GLU A 126 12.97 -15.34 25.56
N PHE A 127 13.50 -14.98 24.39
CA PHE A 127 12.90 -15.33 23.11
C PHE A 127 13.83 -16.25 22.32
N GLU A 128 13.24 -17.13 21.52
CA GLU A 128 13.94 -18.06 20.64
C GLU A 128 13.15 -18.25 19.33
N LEU A 129 13.81 -18.09 18.20
CA LEU A 129 13.26 -18.28 16.87
C LEU A 129 13.70 -19.63 16.32
N ALA A 130 12.72 -20.51 16.10
CA ALA A 130 12.92 -21.73 15.32
C ALA A 130 12.45 -21.46 13.89
N GLU A 131 13.39 -21.37 12.94
CA GLU A 131 13.08 -21.27 11.52
C GLU A 131 12.60 -22.62 10.97
N GLY A 132 11.67 -22.59 10.00
CA GLY A 132 11.16 -23.79 9.34
C GLY A 132 9.64 -23.89 9.36
N ASP A 133 9.13 -25.11 9.15
CA ASP A 133 7.71 -25.35 8.94
C ASP A 133 6.87 -25.05 10.19
N VAL A 134 5.79 -24.32 9.98
CA VAL A 134 4.77 -24.06 10.99
C VAL A 134 3.84 -25.28 11.09
N PRO A 135 3.48 -25.76 12.30
CA PRO A 135 2.57 -26.90 12.45
C PRO A 135 1.22 -26.65 11.76
N THR A 136 0.91 -27.38 10.69
CA THR A 136 -0.30 -27.17 9.87
C THR A 136 -1.55 -27.87 10.40
N GLN A 137 -1.39 -28.91 11.22
CA GLN A 137 -2.52 -29.72 11.72
C GLN A 137 -3.26 -29.08 12.91
N GLU A 138 -2.62 -28.14 13.61
CA GLU A 138 -3.16 -27.53 14.84
C GLU A 138 -3.51 -26.05 14.68
N VAL A 139 -3.07 -25.43 13.60
CA VAL A 139 -3.12 -23.99 13.39
C VAL A 139 -4.19 -23.65 12.36
N ILE A 140 -5.25 -22.95 12.79
CA ILE A 140 -6.16 -22.27 11.86
C ILE A 140 -5.37 -21.07 11.32
N THR A 141 -5.16 -21.01 10.00
CA THR A 141 -4.46 -19.87 9.38
C THR A 141 -5.32 -18.62 9.48
N LEU A 142 -5.02 -17.76 10.44
CA LEU A 142 -5.65 -16.45 10.57
C LEU A 142 -4.89 -15.45 9.69
N LYS A 143 -5.59 -14.76 8.79
CA LYS A 143 -5.01 -13.65 8.04
C LYS A 143 -4.92 -12.43 8.96
N MET A 144 -3.73 -12.18 9.50
CA MET A 144 -3.43 -11.01 10.33
C MET A 144 -2.10 -10.40 9.93
N SER A 145 -2.12 -9.11 9.59
CA SER A 145 -0.88 -8.35 9.35
C SER A 145 -0.07 -8.25 10.64
N MET A 146 1.19 -8.67 10.59
CA MET A 146 2.10 -8.51 11.72
C MET A 146 2.34 -7.02 12.03
N GLY A 147 2.40 -6.15 11.02
CA GLY A 147 2.56 -4.71 11.22
C GLY A 147 1.46 -4.14 12.12
N ASN A 148 0.20 -4.46 11.83
CA ASN A 148 -0.94 -4.02 12.63
C ASN A 148 -0.89 -4.56 14.06
N LEU A 149 -0.45 -5.82 14.25
CA LEU A 149 -0.31 -6.41 15.58
C LEU A 149 0.77 -5.71 16.40
N ILE A 150 1.90 -5.37 15.78
CA ILE A 150 2.98 -4.62 16.43
C ILE A 150 2.48 -3.24 16.81
N TYR A 151 1.86 -2.52 15.89
CA TYR A 151 1.35 -1.17 16.15
C TYR A 151 0.32 -1.14 17.29
N GLU A 152 -0.71 -1.99 17.24
CA GLU A 152 -1.72 -2.08 18.30
C GLU A 152 -1.11 -2.57 19.63
N GLY A 153 -0.16 -3.51 19.58
CA GLY A 153 0.55 -4.02 20.75
C GLY A 153 1.39 -2.95 21.45
N VAL A 154 2.18 -2.18 20.69
CA VAL A 154 3.00 -1.07 21.23
C VAL A 154 2.10 0.03 21.80
N LYS A 155 0.95 0.32 21.18
CA LYS A 155 -0.01 1.30 21.71
C LYS A 155 -0.61 0.93 23.06
N LYS A 156 -0.63 -0.36 23.42
CA LYS A 156 -1.06 -0.81 24.74
C LYS A 156 -0.01 -0.54 25.83
N ILE A 157 1.23 -0.19 25.50
CA ILE A 157 2.26 0.13 26.50
C ILE A 157 1.94 1.49 27.15
N GLU A 158 1.78 1.49 28.48
CA GLU A 158 1.48 2.69 29.28
C GLU A 158 2.59 3.06 30.27
N ASN A 159 3.59 2.19 30.45
CA ASN A 159 4.69 2.45 31.38
C ASN A 159 5.60 3.59 30.86
N TRP A 160 5.46 4.77 31.47
CA TRP A 160 6.25 5.96 31.15
C TRP A 160 7.76 5.74 31.28
N THR A 161 8.19 5.07 32.35
CA THR A 161 9.62 4.84 32.63
C THR A 161 10.26 4.04 31.50
N ARG A 162 9.56 3.00 31.03
CA ARG A 162 9.98 2.18 29.90
C ARG A 162 10.03 2.98 28.60
N ILE A 163 8.97 3.72 28.28
CA ILE A 163 8.92 4.58 27.08
C ILE A 163 10.11 5.53 27.06
N ARG A 164 10.40 6.17 28.20
CA ARG A 164 11.53 7.10 28.33
C ARG A 164 12.89 6.43 28.16
N GLN A 165 13.06 5.20 28.64
CA GLN A 165 14.33 4.45 28.53
C GLN A 165 14.60 3.93 27.11
N GLU A 166 13.55 3.53 26.38
CA GLU A 166 13.68 3.02 25.01
C GLU A 166 13.80 4.14 23.96
N MET A 167 13.38 5.36 24.31
CA MET A 167 13.40 6.53 23.43
C MET A 167 14.75 7.26 23.44
N PRO A 168 15.15 7.88 22.32
CA PRO A 168 16.27 8.81 22.29
C PRO A 168 16.06 9.99 23.24
N ASP A 169 17.16 10.69 23.55
CA ASP A 169 17.08 11.94 24.32
C ASP A 169 16.15 12.95 23.66
N THR A 170 15.39 13.69 24.46
CA THR A 170 14.37 14.62 23.96
C THR A 170 14.91 15.77 23.10
N GLY A 171 16.22 16.05 23.17
CA GLY A 171 16.90 17.03 22.31
C GLY A 171 17.27 16.51 20.92
N ILE A 172 17.04 15.23 20.62
CA ILE A 172 17.30 14.65 19.31
C ILE A 172 16.24 15.07 18.30
N VAL A 173 16.69 15.35 17.07
CA VAL A 173 15.81 15.60 15.92
C VAL A 173 15.42 14.28 15.27
N LEU A 174 14.11 14.05 15.18
CA LEU A 174 13.54 12.89 14.49
C LEU A 174 13.17 13.26 13.05
N ARG A 175 13.37 12.30 12.14
CA ARG A 175 12.85 12.35 10.77
C ARG A 175 12.03 11.10 10.48
N LEU A 176 11.16 11.18 9.47
CA LEU A 176 10.59 10.00 8.85
C LEU A 176 11.75 9.17 8.24
N SER A 177 11.65 7.85 8.34
CA SER A 177 12.65 6.95 7.76
C SER A 177 12.80 7.16 6.25
N GLU A 178 13.90 6.72 5.64
CA GLU A 178 14.10 6.85 4.18
C GLU A 178 13.19 5.92 3.36
N ASP A 179 12.70 4.85 4.00
CA ASP A 179 11.68 3.94 3.49
C ASP A 179 10.55 3.74 4.51
N PRO A 180 9.73 4.77 4.81
CA PRO A 180 8.60 4.62 5.70
C PRO A 180 7.53 3.70 5.09
N ILE A 181 7.48 3.62 3.75
CA ILE A 181 6.36 3.03 3.01
C ILE A 181 6.39 1.51 3.08
N SER A 182 7.55 0.86 3.12
CA SER A 182 7.63 -0.58 3.45
C SER A 182 7.10 -0.92 4.84
N LEU A 183 7.02 0.06 5.75
CA LEU A 183 6.45 -0.08 7.10
C LEU A 183 4.99 0.38 7.17
N PHE A 184 4.59 1.36 6.37
CA PHE A 184 3.20 1.83 6.24
C PHE A 184 2.29 0.87 5.48
N GLN A 185 2.82 0.04 4.56
CA GLN A 185 2.00 -0.86 3.74
C GLN A 185 1.16 -1.85 4.57
N ASN A 186 1.61 -2.18 5.78
CA ASN A 186 1.00 -3.19 6.65
C ASN A 186 0.35 -2.60 7.93
N VAL A 187 0.40 -1.28 8.15
CA VAL A 187 -0.02 -0.63 9.40
C VAL A 187 -1.10 0.45 9.18
N GLU A 188 -2.28 0.24 9.76
CA GLU A 188 -3.36 1.21 9.80
C GLU A 188 -3.21 2.17 10.98
N LEU A 189 -2.50 3.28 10.77
CA LEU A 189 -2.38 4.33 11.79
C LEU A 189 -3.73 4.98 12.12
N SER A 190 -3.91 5.28 13.42
CA SER A 190 -5.07 6.04 13.90
C SER A 190 -5.08 7.45 13.31
N PRO A 191 -6.26 8.11 13.23
CA PRO A 191 -6.34 9.50 12.79
C PRO A 191 -5.47 10.46 13.61
N ASN A 192 -5.29 10.21 14.92
CA ASN A 192 -4.44 11.03 15.77
C ASN A 192 -2.96 10.82 15.45
N ASP A 193 -2.54 9.57 15.28
CA ASP A 193 -1.15 9.21 14.98
C ASP A 193 -0.75 9.75 13.59
N LYS A 194 -1.67 9.72 12.61
CA LYS A 194 -1.48 10.33 11.28
C LYS A 194 -1.29 11.84 11.34
N LYS A 195 -2.05 12.54 12.19
CA LYS A 195 -1.92 13.99 12.38
C LYS A 195 -0.58 14.37 13.02
N MET A 196 0.15 13.43 13.64
CA MET A 196 1.46 13.73 14.26
C MET A 196 2.57 13.80 13.21
N LEU A 197 2.42 13.08 12.09
CA LEU A 197 3.46 12.99 11.06
C LEU A 197 3.86 14.36 10.48
N PRO A 198 2.95 15.31 10.17
CA PRO A 198 3.32 16.65 9.69
C PRO A 198 4.14 17.47 10.69
N LEU A 199 4.10 17.15 11.98
CA LEU A 199 4.94 17.83 12.98
C LEU A 199 6.39 17.35 12.95
N ILE A 200 6.67 16.22 12.31
CA ILE A 200 7.97 15.55 12.26
C ILE A 200 8.64 15.85 10.92
N ASP A 201 9.18 17.07 10.81
CA ASP A 201 9.73 17.66 9.59
C ASP A 201 11.25 17.39 9.39
N GLY A 202 11.87 16.61 10.28
CA GLY A 202 13.33 16.38 10.25
C GLY A 202 14.17 17.58 10.74
N ARG A 203 13.53 18.56 11.39
CA ARG A 203 14.16 19.75 11.96
C ARG A 203 13.85 19.90 13.46
N LYS A 204 12.62 19.60 13.87
CA LYS A 204 12.22 19.70 15.28
C LYS A 204 12.77 18.57 16.14
N THR A 205 13.17 18.92 17.35
CA THR A 205 13.53 17.97 18.41
C THR A 205 12.29 17.26 18.94
N ILE A 206 12.46 16.10 19.60
CA ILE A 206 11.35 15.38 20.24
C ILE A 206 10.59 16.32 21.19
N LYS A 207 11.29 17.11 21.99
CA LYS A 207 10.69 18.09 22.90
C LYS A 207 9.80 19.09 22.16
N GLU A 208 10.31 19.70 21.09
CA GLU A 208 9.56 20.67 20.29
C GLU A 208 8.34 20.06 19.59
N ILE A 209 8.44 18.80 19.15
CA ILE A 209 7.31 18.07 18.56
C ILE A 209 6.23 17.84 19.62
N VAL A 210 6.62 17.43 20.83
CA VAL A 210 5.70 17.21 21.95
C VAL A 210 5.01 18.52 22.36
N ASP A 211 5.79 19.60 22.54
CA ASP A 211 5.30 20.92 22.93
C ASP A 211 4.37 21.55 21.88
N SER A 212 4.57 21.20 20.59
CA SER A 212 3.74 21.67 19.47
C SER A 212 2.51 20.79 19.18
N SER A 213 2.33 19.69 19.91
CA SER A 213 1.23 18.74 19.65
C SER A 213 -0.10 19.24 20.22
N TRP A 214 -1.23 18.81 19.63
CA TRP A 214 -2.57 19.11 20.15
C TRP A 214 -3.00 18.15 21.29
N THR A 215 -2.11 17.25 21.70
CA THR A 215 -2.32 16.26 22.76
C THR A 215 -1.49 16.62 23.99
N ASN A 216 -1.78 16.00 25.14
CA ASN A 216 -0.92 16.15 26.30
C ASN A 216 0.48 15.52 26.04
N SER A 217 1.48 15.91 26.84
CA SER A 217 2.88 15.50 26.61
C SER A 217 3.09 13.99 26.66
N PHE A 218 2.33 13.27 27.49
CA PHE A 218 2.41 11.82 27.59
C PHE A 218 1.88 11.14 26.32
N GLU A 219 0.69 11.52 25.85
CA GLU A 219 0.09 10.98 24.62
C GLU A 219 0.91 11.32 23.37
N ALA A 220 1.47 12.53 23.31
CA ALA A 220 2.37 12.94 22.25
C ALA A 220 3.63 12.06 22.22
N MET A 221 4.29 11.90 23.38
CA MET A 221 5.49 11.07 23.51
C MET A 221 5.20 9.59 23.24
N LYS A 222 4.04 9.08 23.68
CA LYS A 222 3.57 7.73 23.37
C LYS A 222 3.37 7.52 21.88
N THR A 223 2.78 8.51 21.19
CA THR A 223 2.61 8.44 19.73
C THR A 223 3.96 8.43 19.01
N ILE A 224 4.90 9.29 19.42
CA ILE A 224 6.27 9.30 18.87
C ILE A 224 6.95 7.95 19.15
N TYR A 225 6.82 7.40 20.35
CA TYR A 225 7.36 6.09 20.72
C TYR A 225 6.81 4.95 19.88
N VAL A 226 5.51 4.95 19.59
CA VAL A 226 4.89 3.95 18.70
C VAL A 226 5.53 4.03 17.32
N LEU A 227 5.57 5.21 16.72
CA LEU A 227 6.12 5.42 15.38
C LEU A 227 7.63 5.11 15.32
N TRP A 228 8.39 5.41 16.37
CA TRP A 228 9.79 5.03 16.52
C TRP A 228 9.99 3.52 16.64
N SER A 229 9.20 2.86 17.48
CA SER A 229 9.32 1.42 17.76
C SER A 229 9.02 0.55 16.55
N ILE A 230 8.06 0.99 15.71
CA ILE A 230 7.75 0.32 14.43
C ILE A 230 8.69 0.74 13.30
N GLY A 231 9.64 1.66 13.57
CA GLY A 231 10.69 2.08 12.65
C GLY A 231 10.26 3.13 11.62
N ILE A 232 9.10 3.76 11.79
CA ILE A 232 8.66 4.88 10.93
C ILE A 232 9.52 6.12 11.19
N LEU A 233 9.98 6.31 12.43
CA LEU A 233 10.87 7.40 12.80
C LEU A 233 12.29 6.90 12.99
N GLU A 234 13.24 7.74 12.63
CA GLU A 234 14.67 7.53 12.87
C GLU A 234 15.37 8.82 13.28
N GLU A 235 16.53 8.66 13.91
CA GLU A 235 17.37 9.77 14.34
C GLU A 235 18.12 10.36 13.13
N LYS A 236 18.18 11.69 13.07
CA LYS A 236 19.02 12.41 12.11
C LYS A 236 20.49 12.40 12.57
N LYS A 237 21.33 11.53 12.00
CA LYS A 237 22.76 11.46 12.34
C LYS A 237 23.61 12.52 11.61
N GLY A 238 24.21 13.46 12.34
CA GLY A 238 25.40 14.27 11.92
C GLY A 238 25.25 15.80 11.80
N ALA A 239 26.20 16.53 12.41
CA ALA A 239 26.49 17.97 12.60
C ALA A 239 26.01 19.04 11.57
N PRO A 240 25.84 20.32 11.99
CA PRO A 240 25.29 21.40 11.18
C PRO A 240 26.23 21.76 10.02
N ARG A 241 25.87 21.35 8.80
CA ARG A 241 26.38 21.98 7.59
C ARG A 241 25.41 23.09 7.21
N GLU A 242 25.95 24.28 7.00
CA GLU A 242 25.29 25.35 6.26
C GLU A 242 24.77 24.77 4.94
N ILE A 243 23.46 24.63 4.83
CA ILE A 243 22.80 24.28 3.57
C ILE A 243 22.34 25.61 2.98
N LYS A 244 23.03 26.04 1.92
CA LYS A 244 22.46 26.91 0.91
C LYS A 244 21.14 26.29 0.44
N GLU A 245 20.09 27.09 0.46
CA GLU A 245 18.73 26.76 0.05
C GLU A 245 18.70 25.90 -1.23
N THR A 246 18.21 24.68 -1.10
CA THR A 246 17.36 24.05 -2.12
C THR A 246 16.31 23.23 -1.37
N THR A 247 15.12 23.80 -1.33
CA THR A 247 13.90 23.23 -0.79
C THR A 247 13.44 22.07 -1.67
N GLU A 248 13.53 20.84 -1.17
CA GLU A 248 12.77 19.70 -1.69
C GLU A 248 11.93 19.13 -0.55
N THR A 249 10.70 19.62 -0.47
CA THR A 249 9.63 19.03 0.36
C THR A 249 8.60 18.45 -0.60
N VAL A 250 8.49 17.12 -0.64
CA VAL A 250 7.33 16.44 -1.22
C VAL A 250 6.10 16.92 -0.43
N SER A 251 5.12 17.53 -1.09
CA SER A 251 3.94 18.07 -0.41
C SER A 251 2.96 16.96 -0.04
N PHE A 252 2.39 17.09 1.15
CA PHE A 252 1.44 16.16 1.78
C PHE A 252 0.11 16.02 1.01
N GLU A 253 -0.20 16.94 0.08
CA GLU A 253 -1.41 16.90 -0.75
C GLU A 253 -1.41 15.76 -1.78
N ASP A 254 -0.23 15.24 -2.15
CA ASP A 254 -0.09 14.10 -3.08
C ASP A 254 -0.40 12.75 -2.41
N LEU A 255 -0.33 12.67 -1.08
CA LEU A 255 -0.49 11.42 -0.30
C LEU A 255 -1.94 11.13 0.08
N MET A 256 -2.85 12.10 -0.06
CA MET A 256 -4.19 12.06 0.53
C MET A 256 -5.37 12.00 -0.44
N GLN A 257 -5.16 11.85 -1.76
CA GLN A 257 -6.30 11.71 -2.67
C GLN A 257 -6.98 10.33 -2.52
N PRO A 258 -8.28 10.28 -2.20
CA PRO A 258 -9.07 9.06 -2.32
C PRO A 258 -9.36 8.82 -3.81
N PHE A 259 -8.83 7.74 -4.38
CA PHE A 259 -9.30 7.21 -5.66
C PHE A 259 -10.36 6.16 -5.37
N ALA A 260 -11.63 6.53 -5.59
CA ALA A 260 -12.73 5.60 -5.71
C ALA A 260 -12.75 5.08 -7.16
N GLU A 261 -11.92 4.09 -7.45
CA GLU A 261 -12.07 3.27 -8.66
C GLU A 261 -13.26 2.31 -8.40
N GLU A 262 -14.23 2.26 -9.32
CA GLU A 262 -15.33 1.28 -9.21
C GLU A 262 -14.71 -0.13 -9.23
N GLU A 263 -15.08 -0.97 -8.25
CA GLU A 263 -14.46 -2.29 -7.98
C GLU A 263 -14.35 -3.18 -9.23
N GLU A 264 -15.28 -3.06 -10.17
CA GLU A 264 -15.32 -3.79 -11.44
C GLU A 264 -14.21 -3.38 -12.44
N ALA A 265 -13.88 -2.07 -12.51
CA ALA A 265 -12.81 -1.57 -13.40
C ALA A 265 -11.43 -2.00 -12.89
N PHE A 266 -11.26 -2.02 -11.57
CA PHE A 266 -10.05 -2.50 -10.92
C PHE A 266 -9.81 -3.99 -11.19
N MET A 267 -10.84 -4.83 -11.04
CA MET A 267 -10.76 -6.27 -11.33
C MET A 267 -10.32 -6.57 -12.75
N LYS A 268 -10.82 -5.79 -13.72
CA LYS A 268 -10.43 -5.91 -15.13
C LYS A 268 -8.94 -5.55 -15.32
N ARG A 269 -8.49 -4.44 -14.73
CA ARG A 269 -7.09 -3.98 -14.80
C ARG A 269 -6.12 -4.99 -14.19
N VAL A 270 -6.48 -5.61 -13.06
CA VAL A 270 -5.70 -6.69 -12.43
C VAL A 270 -5.58 -7.90 -13.35
N GLY A 271 -6.69 -8.29 -14.01
CA GLY A 271 -6.69 -9.40 -14.96
C GLY A 271 -5.79 -9.16 -16.18
N GLU A 272 -5.79 -7.94 -16.72
CA GLU A 272 -4.98 -7.54 -17.88
C GLU A 272 -3.48 -7.53 -17.56
N ILE A 273 -3.08 -6.98 -16.41
CA ILE A 273 -1.67 -6.95 -16.00
C ILE A 273 -1.19 -8.36 -15.70
N TYR A 274 -1.96 -9.15 -14.95
CA TYR A 274 -1.58 -10.52 -14.61
C TYR A 274 -1.37 -11.40 -15.85
N SER A 275 -2.25 -11.28 -16.84
CA SER A 275 -2.16 -12.08 -18.09
C SER A 275 -0.94 -11.73 -18.94
N ASN A 276 -0.35 -10.54 -18.73
CA ASN A 276 0.79 -10.04 -19.49
C ASN A 276 2.08 -9.95 -18.67
N LEU A 277 2.11 -10.45 -17.43
CA LEU A 277 3.28 -10.37 -16.54
C LEU A 277 4.56 -10.90 -17.19
N ASP A 278 4.46 -11.99 -17.95
CA ASP A 278 5.61 -12.62 -18.61
C ASP A 278 6.11 -11.82 -19.84
N MET A 279 5.29 -10.92 -20.39
CA MET A 279 5.64 -10.10 -21.56
C MET A 279 5.99 -8.65 -21.20
N LEU A 280 5.55 -8.17 -20.03
CA LEU A 280 5.82 -6.82 -19.56
C LEU A 280 7.28 -6.66 -19.14
N LYS A 281 7.95 -5.66 -19.71
CA LYS A 281 9.31 -5.30 -19.30
C LYS A 281 9.28 -4.58 -17.96
N MET A 282 10.35 -4.70 -17.16
CA MET A 282 10.43 -4.10 -15.81
C MET A 282 10.19 -2.58 -15.80
N HIS A 283 10.58 -1.86 -16.86
CA HIS A 283 10.31 -0.42 -16.98
C HIS A 283 8.86 -0.12 -17.37
N GLU A 284 8.21 -0.99 -18.16
CA GLU A 284 6.79 -0.88 -18.51
C GLU A 284 5.91 -1.17 -17.29
N LEU A 285 6.28 -2.19 -16.50
CA LEU A 285 5.59 -2.56 -15.27
C LEU A 285 5.64 -1.45 -14.21
N LEU A 286 6.76 -0.72 -14.11
CA LEU A 286 6.90 0.44 -13.23
C LEU A 286 6.35 1.74 -13.84
N GLU A 287 5.84 1.71 -15.06
CA GLU A 287 5.43 2.89 -15.82
C GLU A 287 6.52 3.98 -15.92
N ILE A 288 7.78 3.57 -16.14
CA ILE A 288 8.95 4.46 -16.21
C ILE A 288 9.66 4.32 -17.56
N ASP A 289 10.40 5.35 -17.95
CA ASP A 289 11.22 5.37 -19.17
C ASP A 289 12.71 5.36 -18.84
N LYS A 290 13.55 5.12 -19.87
CA LYS A 290 15.02 5.12 -19.73
C LYS A 290 15.61 6.42 -19.16
N ASN A 291 14.90 7.55 -19.32
CA ASN A 291 15.32 8.87 -18.85
C ASN A 291 14.61 9.30 -17.55
N SER A 292 13.77 8.45 -16.96
CA SER A 292 13.07 8.79 -15.72
C SER A 292 14.08 8.94 -14.60
N ASP A 293 14.03 10.05 -13.86
CA ASP A 293 14.88 10.28 -12.70
C ASP A 293 14.51 9.35 -11.53
N ALA A 294 15.37 9.29 -10.52
CA ALA A 294 15.16 8.41 -9.38
C ALA A 294 13.86 8.75 -8.60
N GLU A 295 13.46 10.04 -8.61
CA GLU A 295 12.25 10.52 -7.96
C GLU A 295 10.98 10.01 -8.64
N THR A 296 10.93 10.06 -9.97
CA THR A 296 9.84 9.56 -10.80
C THR A 296 9.66 8.05 -10.63
N ILE A 297 10.76 7.29 -10.61
CA ILE A 297 10.71 5.84 -10.39
C ILE A 297 10.17 5.52 -9.01
N LYS A 298 10.68 6.22 -7.99
CA LYS A 298 10.22 6.08 -6.61
C LYS A 298 8.73 6.41 -6.49
N LYS A 299 8.27 7.51 -7.10
CA LYS A 299 6.85 7.93 -7.13
C LYS A 299 5.96 6.88 -7.80
N ASN A 300 6.35 6.35 -8.95
CA ASN A 300 5.54 5.37 -9.69
C ASN A 300 5.50 4.02 -8.98
N TYR A 301 6.63 3.54 -8.45
CA TYR A 301 6.69 2.34 -7.63
C TYR A 301 5.71 2.41 -6.45
N TYR A 302 5.70 3.53 -5.72
CA TYR A 302 4.81 3.68 -4.57
C TYR A 302 3.34 3.73 -4.95
N ARG A 303 3.00 4.41 -6.05
CA ARG A 303 1.62 4.42 -6.58
C ARG A 303 1.17 3.00 -6.94
N LEU A 304 1.97 2.29 -7.72
CA LEU A 304 1.65 0.93 -8.20
C LEU A 304 1.58 -0.09 -7.06
N SER A 305 2.51 -0.03 -6.11
CA SER A 305 2.50 -0.91 -4.93
C SER A 305 1.26 -0.69 -4.07
N ARG A 306 0.77 0.55 -3.97
CA ARG A 306 -0.47 0.88 -3.25
C ARG A 306 -1.72 0.41 -3.99
N ASP A 307 -1.70 0.47 -5.32
CA ASP A 307 -2.86 0.15 -6.14
C ASP A 307 -3.03 -1.37 -6.33
N PHE A 308 -1.94 -2.14 -6.42
CA PHE A 308 -1.97 -3.60 -6.66
C PHE A 308 -1.67 -4.47 -5.44
N HIS A 309 -1.74 -3.92 -4.23
CA HIS A 309 -1.50 -4.71 -3.01
C HIS A 309 -2.66 -5.69 -2.73
N PRO A 310 -2.39 -6.97 -2.42
CA PRO A 310 -3.42 -7.96 -2.09
C PRO A 310 -4.34 -7.54 -0.93
N ASP A 311 -3.81 -6.81 0.04
CA ASP A 311 -4.53 -6.48 1.28
C ASP A 311 -5.50 -5.30 1.17
N ARG A 312 -5.36 -4.43 0.15
CA ARG A 312 -6.32 -3.33 -0.08
C ARG A 312 -7.71 -3.85 -0.49
N HIS A 313 -7.78 -5.11 -0.92
CA HIS A 313 -8.99 -5.77 -1.40
C HIS A 313 -9.40 -6.99 -0.56
N LEU A 314 -8.98 -7.06 0.71
CA LEU A 314 -9.30 -8.13 1.67
C LEU A 314 -10.80 -8.30 1.99
N SER A 315 -11.68 -7.40 1.53
CA SER A 315 -13.13 -7.57 1.56
C SER A 315 -13.67 -8.48 0.44
N ALA A 316 -12.89 -8.72 -0.61
CA ALA A 316 -13.26 -9.61 -1.71
C ALA A 316 -13.00 -11.06 -1.32
N SER A 317 -14.06 -11.88 -1.30
CA SER A 317 -14.02 -13.29 -0.91
C SER A 317 -13.42 -14.22 -1.99
N ASP A 318 -12.50 -13.72 -2.82
CA ASP A 318 -12.02 -14.42 -4.03
C ASP A 318 -10.51 -14.73 -3.94
N ALA A 319 -10.19 -15.98 -3.62
CA ALA A 319 -8.81 -16.46 -3.51
C ALA A 319 -7.99 -16.25 -4.79
N THR A 320 -8.64 -16.28 -5.96
CA THR A 320 -7.97 -16.15 -7.26
C THR A 320 -7.47 -14.73 -7.53
N LEU A 321 -8.09 -13.71 -6.93
CA LEU A 321 -7.67 -12.33 -7.05
C LEU A 321 -6.41 -12.04 -6.23
N ILE A 322 -6.36 -12.59 -5.02
CA ILE A 322 -5.24 -12.41 -4.09
C ILE A 322 -3.95 -12.98 -4.71
N ASP A 323 -4.03 -14.14 -5.35
CA ASP A 323 -2.87 -14.76 -6.03
C ASP A 323 -2.38 -13.88 -7.19
N LYS A 324 -3.30 -13.30 -7.97
CA LYS A 324 -2.97 -12.38 -9.07
C LYS A 324 -2.31 -11.10 -8.57
N LEU A 325 -2.88 -10.48 -7.53
CA LEU A 325 -2.32 -9.29 -6.92
C LEU A 325 -0.94 -9.55 -6.30
N THR A 326 -0.74 -10.73 -5.70
CA THR A 326 0.55 -11.12 -5.11
C THR A 326 1.62 -11.22 -6.19
N ALA A 327 1.31 -11.89 -7.31
CA ALA A 327 2.24 -12.01 -8.44
C ALA A 327 2.59 -10.64 -9.06
N ILE A 328 1.59 -9.76 -9.22
CA ILE A 328 1.81 -8.40 -9.73
C ILE A 328 2.68 -7.59 -8.76
N SER A 329 2.39 -7.67 -7.46
CA SER A 329 3.14 -6.97 -6.41
C SER A 329 4.60 -7.41 -6.36
N ASP A 330 4.87 -8.72 -6.38
CA ASP A 330 6.23 -9.27 -6.39
C ASP A 330 7.00 -8.84 -7.65
N ALA A 331 6.34 -8.78 -8.81
CA ALA A 331 6.94 -8.32 -10.06
C ALA A 331 7.30 -6.82 -10.01
N ILE A 332 6.42 -5.98 -9.45
CA ILE A 332 6.65 -4.54 -9.26
C ILE A 332 7.86 -4.31 -8.32
N THR A 333 7.92 -5.02 -7.19
CA THR A 333 9.05 -4.92 -6.24
C THR A 333 10.35 -5.38 -6.87
N THR A 334 10.31 -6.46 -7.65
CA THR A 334 11.49 -6.97 -8.39
C THR A 334 11.99 -5.93 -9.39
N ALA A 335 11.10 -5.34 -10.18
CA ALA A 335 11.44 -4.28 -11.12
C ALA A 335 12.06 -3.07 -10.42
N TYR A 336 11.49 -2.62 -9.30
CA TYR A 336 11.99 -1.45 -8.57
C TYR A 336 13.37 -1.72 -7.96
N SER A 337 13.59 -2.89 -7.37
CA SER A 337 14.89 -3.25 -6.78
C SER A 337 16.04 -3.19 -7.79
N LYS A 338 15.77 -3.49 -9.07
CA LYS A 338 16.76 -3.42 -10.15
C LYS A 338 16.89 -2.03 -10.79
N LEU A 339 15.82 -1.23 -10.78
CA LEU A 339 15.77 0.04 -11.50
C LEU A 339 15.83 1.29 -10.61
N LYS A 340 15.90 1.14 -9.28
CA LYS A 340 15.97 2.27 -8.35
C LYS A 340 17.28 3.06 -8.43
N ASP A 341 18.40 2.38 -8.74
CA ASP A 341 19.74 2.97 -8.73
C ASP A 341 20.25 3.22 -10.14
N ASP A 342 21.01 4.31 -10.36
CA ASP A 342 21.62 4.67 -11.65
C ASP A 342 22.42 3.52 -12.29
N SER A 343 23.16 2.78 -11.47
CA SER A 343 23.96 1.65 -11.92
C SER A 343 23.09 0.51 -12.44
N GLY A 344 22.04 0.13 -11.68
CA GLY A 344 21.11 -0.93 -12.07
C GLY A 344 20.28 -0.57 -13.30
N ARG A 345 19.92 0.72 -13.46
CA ARG A 345 19.27 1.22 -14.68
C ARG A 345 20.16 1.13 -15.90
N LYS A 346 21.39 1.63 -15.79
CA LYS A 346 22.35 1.56 -16.90
C LYS A 346 22.61 0.12 -17.29
N GLU A 347 22.81 -0.77 -16.33
CA GLU A 347 22.98 -2.20 -16.56
C GLU A 347 21.76 -2.82 -17.25
N TYR A 348 20.55 -2.58 -16.73
CA TYR A 348 19.31 -3.11 -17.32
C TYR A 348 19.04 -2.60 -18.74
N PHE A 349 19.18 -1.29 -18.99
CA PHE A 349 18.96 -0.73 -20.32
C PHE A 349 20.11 -1.06 -21.28
N SER A 350 21.32 -1.34 -20.78
CA SER A 350 22.44 -1.86 -21.57
C SER A 350 22.31 -3.35 -21.90
N ALA A 351 21.77 -4.16 -20.99
CA ALA A 351 21.51 -5.58 -21.20
C ALA A 351 20.25 -5.83 -22.06
N SER A 352 19.27 -4.92 -22.02
CA SER A 352 18.18 -4.85 -23.02
C SER A 352 18.65 -4.34 -24.39
N ALA A 353 19.90 -3.90 -24.51
CA ALA A 353 20.53 -3.48 -25.76
C ALA A 353 21.53 -4.54 -26.25
N GLY A 354 21.02 -5.57 -26.92
CA GLY A 354 21.82 -6.43 -27.79
C GLY A 354 20.97 -7.11 -28.87
N PRO A 355 21.47 -7.34 -30.09
CA PRO A 355 22.30 -6.44 -30.89
C PRO A 355 21.43 -5.32 -31.47
N ALA A 356 22.05 -4.17 -31.72
CA ALA A 356 21.55 -3.21 -32.69
C ALA A 356 21.38 -3.94 -34.02
N LYS A 357 20.13 -4.23 -34.41
CA LYS A 357 19.80 -4.14 -35.83
C LYS A 357 19.85 -2.66 -36.15
N GLU A 358 21.03 -2.21 -36.59
CA GLU A 358 21.11 -1.25 -37.66
C GLU A 358 20.14 -1.70 -38.75
N LYS A 359 18.93 -1.16 -38.70
CA LYS A 359 18.20 -0.87 -39.93
C LYS A 359 18.45 0.58 -40.23
N THR A 360 19.64 0.80 -40.79
CA THR A 360 19.82 1.81 -41.81
C THR A 360 18.63 1.77 -42.79
N ALA A 361 18.18 2.98 -43.10
CA ALA A 361 17.09 3.37 -43.98
C ALA A 361 16.61 2.32 -45.00
N ALA A 362 15.34 1.97 -44.87
CA ALA A 362 14.49 1.63 -46.00
C ALA A 362 13.05 2.13 -45.71
N GLY A 363 12.84 3.43 -45.95
CA GLY A 363 11.56 4.02 -46.34
C GLY A 363 10.37 3.99 -45.37
N LYS A 364 10.50 4.52 -44.14
CA LYS A 364 9.33 4.82 -43.31
C LYS A 364 9.34 6.28 -42.85
N GLU A 365 8.27 6.96 -43.18
CA GLU A 365 7.98 8.38 -42.95
C GLU A 365 8.08 8.76 -41.46
N SER A 366 8.52 9.99 -41.19
CA SER A 366 8.73 10.53 -39.83
C SER A 366 7.41 10.58 -39.03
N ASP A 367 7.45 10.53 -37.69
CA ASP A 367 6.26 10.72 -36.83
C ASP A 367 5.55 12.04 -37.13
N GLU A 368 6.32 13.08 -37.42
CA GLU A 368 5.80 14.39 -37.81
C GLU A 368 5.13 14.39 -39.19
N GLU A 369 5.62 13.54 -40.10
CA GLU A 369 5.03 13.37 -41.43
C GLU A 369 3.70 12.60 -41.35
N GLN A 370 3.66 11.51 -40.57
CA GLN A 370 2.41 10.77 -40.31
C GLN A 370 1.39 11.65 -39.60
N PHE A 371 1.82 12.44 -38.62
CA PHE A 371 0.95 13.38 -37.95
C PHE A 371 0.39 14.43 -38.92
N LYS A 372 1.23 15.00 -39.79
CA LYS A 372 0.79 15.98 -40.79
C LYS A 372 -0.25 15.39 -41.75
N LYS A 373 -0.01 14.17 -42.26
CA LYS A 373 -0.97 13.46 -43.10
C LYS A 373 -2.28 13.16 -42.35
N GLY A 374 -2.18 12.77 -41.07
CA GLY A 374 -3.35 12.56 -40.22
C GLY A 374 -4.18 13.83 -40.04
N VAL A 375 -3.53 14.99 -39.84
CA VAL A 375 -4.21 16.29 -39.78
C VAL A 375 -4.88 16.64 -41.11
N ASP A 376 -4.24 16.34 -42.25
CA ASP A 376 -4.81 16.60 -43.56
C ASP A 376 -6.03 15.71 -43.85
N GLU A 377 -6.00 14.42 -43.51
CA GLU A 377 -7.16 13.53 -43.60
C GLU A 377 -8.28 13.91 -42.62
N PHE A 378 -7.92 14.35 -41.41
CA PHE A 378 -8.88 14.87 -40.43
C PHE A 378 -9.63 16.09 -40.97
N LYS A 379 -8.94 17.02 -41.65
CA LYS A 379 -9.54 18.20 -42.30
C LYS A 379 -10.45 17.83 -43.48
N LYS A 380 -10.17 16.73 -44.16
CA LYS A 380 -11.02 16.18 -45.22
C LYS A 380 -12.25 15.41 -44.68
N ASN A 381 -12.42 15.33 -43.36
CA ASN A 381 -13.42 14.50 -42.66
C ASN A 381 -13.24 12.98 -42.86
N ASN A 382 -12.06 12.53 -43.30
CA ASN A 382 -11.71 11.11 -43.41
C ASN A 382 -11.19 10.61 -42.05
N PHE A 383 -12.09 10.52 -41.06
CA PHE A 383 -11.70 10.27 -39.67
C PHE A 383 -11.06 8.90 -39.46
N GLU A 384 -11.50 7.87 -40.17
CA GLU A 384 -10.92 6.51 -40.09
C GLU A 384 -9.45 6.49 -40.53
N ALA A 385 -9.14 7.17 -41.64
CA ALA A 385 -7.76 7.31 -42.13
C ALA A 385 -6.92 8.16 -41.17
N ALA A 386 -7.47 9.25 -40.65
CA ALA A 386 -6.81 10.09 -39.66
C ALA A 386 -6.46 9.31 -38.39
N VAL A 387 -7.34 8.43 -37.91
CA VAL A 387 -7.08 7.56 -36.74
C VAL A 387 -5.87 6.65 -36.98
N VAL A 388 -5.75 6.04 -38.15
CA VAL A 388 -4.61 5.18 -38.48
C VAL A 388 -3.31 6.00 -38.44
N LEU A 389 -3.29 7.14 -39.13
CA LEU A 389 -2.12 8.01 -39.23
C LEU A 389 -1.70 8.60 -37.87
N PHE A 390 -2.65 9.01 -37.04
CA PHE A 390 -2.35 9.47 -35.68
C PHE A 390 -1.86 8.35 -34.77
N LYS A 391 -2.39 7.13 -34.92
CA LYS A 391 -1.92 5.96 -34.17
C LYS A 391 -0.50 5.57 -34.58
N GLU A 392 -0.16 5.69 -35.86
CA GLU A 392 1.21 5.49 -36.36
C GLU A 392 2.15 6.56 -35.81
N ALA A 393 1.77 7.84 -35.86
CA ALA A 393 2.56 8.93 -35.28
C ALA A 393 2.78 8.75 -33.76
N ALA A 394 1.73 8.40 -33.02
CA ALA A 394 1.81 8.10 -31.59
C ALA A 394 2.64 6.84 -31.29
N GLY A 395 2.61 5.83 -32.17
CA GLY A 395 3.42 4.63 -32.04
C GLY A 395 4.92 4.88 -32.30
N ILE A 396 5.26 5.82 -33.18
CA ILE A 396 6.65 6.22 -33.44
C ILE A 396 7.17 7.12 -32.31
N ASN A 397 6.35 8.08 -31.83
CA ASN A 397 6.73 9.00 -30.76
C ASN A 397 5.61 9.16 -29.72
N PRO A 398 5.56 8.27 -28.70
CA PRO A 398 4.47 8.25 -27.73
C PRO A 398 4.52 9.41 -26.73
N LYS A 399 5.61 10.19 -26.68
CA LYS A 399 5.76 11.30 -25.72
C LYS A 399 5.14 12.62 -26.21
N LYS A 400 4.69 12.72 -27.46
CA LYS A 400 4.01 13.93 -27.96
C LYS A 400 2.51 13.89 -27.67
N THR A 401 2.07 14.67 -26.68
CA THR A 401 0.66 14.81 -26.28
C THR A 401 -0.26 15.10 -27.46
N GLN A 402 0.20 15.94 -28.39
CA GLN A 402 -0.57 16.34 -29.56
C GLN A 402 -1.08 15.14 -30.37
N TYR A 403 -0.32 14.04 -30.46
CA TYR A 403 -0.70 12.89 -31.27
C TYR A 403 -1.87 12.14 -30.63
N TRP A 404 -1.84 11.97 -29.31
CA TRP A 404 -2.91 11.34 -28.53
C TRP A 404 -4.18 12.19 -28.50
N SER A 405 -4.04 13.51 -28.36
CA SER A 405 -5.18 14.44 -28.39
C SER A 405 -5.91 14.44 -29.74
N TYR A 406 -5.16 14.46 -30.85
CA TYR A 406 -5.74 14.42 -32.20
C TYR A 406 -6.30 13.04 -32.55
N LEU A 407 -5.67 11.95 -32.07
CA LEU A 407 -6.21 10.59 -32.18
C LEU A 407 -7.58 10.48 -31.50
N SER A 408 -7.69 10.95 -30.24
CA SER A 408 -8.97 10.95 -29.55
C SER A 408 -10.00 11.80 -30.30
N LEU A 409 -9.63 13.00 -30.73
CA LEU A 409 -10.54 13.89 -31.45
C LEU A 409 -11.09 13.21 -32.72
N ALA A 410 -10.25 12.50 -33.48
CA ALA A 410 -10.66 11.71 -34.64
C ALA A 410 -11.63 10.58 -34.26
N LEU A 411 -11.32 9.81 -33.20
CA LEU A 411 -12.21 8.76 -32.70
C LEU A 411 -13.56 9.31 -32.23
N THR A 412 -13.61 10.51 -31.63
CA THR A 412 -14.89 11.13 -31.19
C THR A 412 -15.83 11.54 -32.33
N LYS A 413 -15.32 11.53 -33.57
CA LYS A 413 -16.09 11.81 -34.78
C LYS A 413 -16.67 10.54 -35.42
N ILE A 414 -16.27 9.36 -34.95
CA ILE A 414 -16.69 8.06 -35.46
C ILE A 414 -17.66 7.42 -34.44
N PRO A 415 -18.99 7.40 -34.69
CA PRO A 415 -19.97 7.00 -33.68
C PRO A 415 -19.76 5.60 -33.09
N HIS A 416 -19.33 4.63 -33.89
CA HIS A 416 -19.12 3.25 -33.46
C HIS A 416 -17.79 3.03 -32.72
N ARG A 417 -16.86 4.01 -32.74
CA ARG A 417 -15.55 3.95 -32.09
C ARG A 417 -15.42 4.93 -30.92
N LEU A 418 -16.52 5.49 -30.44
CA LEU A 418 -16.54 6.43 -29.31
C LEU A 418 -15.86 5.84 -28.06
N LYS A 419 -16.03 4.54 -27.79
CA LYS A 419 -15.39 3.88 -26.64
C LYS A 419 -13.87 3.85 -26.73
N GLU A 420 -13.31 3.80 -27.94
CA GLU A 420 -11.85 3.80 -28.15
C GLU A 420 -11.25 5.20 -27.92
N ALA A 421 -12.05 6.26 -27.94
CA ALA A 421 -11.56 7.64 -27.79
C ALA A 421 -11.10 7.97 -26.36
N GLU A 422 -11.48 7.15 -25.38
CA GLU A 422 -11.17 7.33 -23.96
C GLU A 422 -9.67 7.12 -23.68
N GLU A 423 -9.11 6.03 -24.18
CA GLU A 423 -7.72 5.64 -23.94
C GLU A 423 -6.72 6.71 -24.46
N PRO A 424 -6.83 7.24 -25.70
CA PRO A 424 -5.95 8.34 -26.14
C PRO A 424 -6.14 9.64 -25.37
N LEU A 425 -7.33 9.92 -24.82
CA LEU A 425 -7.52 11.08 -23.93
C LEU A 425 -6.84 10.88 -22.58
N LEU A 426 -6.88 9.66 -22.02
CA LEU A 426 -6.17 9.34 -20.78
C LEU A 426 -4.66 9.41 -20.97
N GLU A 427 -4.13 8.96 -22.11
CA GLU A 427 -2.70 9.14 -22.44
C GLU A 427 -2.33 10.62 -22.60
N ALA A 428 -3.18 11.43 -23.25
CA ALA A 428 -2.96 12.88 -23.32
C ALA A 428 -2.97 13.55 -21.92
N ILE A 429 -3.86 13.12 -21.02
CA ILE A 429 -3.91 13.59 -19.63
C ILE A 429 -2.68 13.11 -18.84
N LYS A 430 -2.18 11.89 -19.10
CA LYS A 430 -0.97 11.36 -18.46
C LYS A 430 0.27 12.21 -18.82
N LEU A 431 0.36 12.66 -20.07
CA LEU A 431 1.45 13.51 -20.55
C LEU A 431 1.30 14.97 -20.10
N GLU A 432 0.08 15.50 -20.05
CA GLU A 432 -0.21 16.89 -19.63
C GLU A 432 -1.32 16.93 -18.56
N PRO A 433 -1.00 16.59 -17.30
CA PRO A 433 -2.00 16.41 -16.24
C PRO A 433 -2.68 17.70 -15.77
N LEU A 434 -2.14 18.87 -16.14
CA LEU A 434 -2.66 20.19 -15.78
C LEU A 434 -3.36 20.89 -16.96
N ASN A 435 -3.53 20.22 -18.10
CA ASN A 435 -4.18 20.82 -19.27
C ASN A 435 -5.70 20.62 -19.18
N GLY A 436 -6.42 21.69 -18.83
CA GLY A 436 -7.88 21.69 -18.69
C GLY A 436 -8.64 21.25 -19.96
N GLU A 437 -8.03 21.43 -21.14
CA GLU A 437 -8.64 21.08 -22.43
C GLU A 437 -8.81 19.56 -22.59
N HIS A 438 -7.87 18.75 -22.09
CA HIS A 438 -7.98 17.28 -22.15
C HIS A 438 -9.12 16.78 -21.27
N TYR A 439 -9.26 17.33 -20.06
CA TYR A 439 -10.39 17.03 -19.17
C TYR A 439 -11.72 17.50 -19.76
N ALA A 440 -11.76 18.65 -20.44
CA ALA A 440 -12.95 19.13 -21.11
C ALA A 440 -13.35 18.20 -22.28
N ASN A 441 -12.37 17.73 -23.07
CA ASN A 441 -12.62 16.79 -24.16
C ASN A 441 -13.07 15.40 -23.66
N LEU A 442 -12.54 14.93 -22.53
CA LEU A 442 -13.01 13.71 -21.85
C LEU A 442 -14.43 13.86 -21.28
N GLY A 443 -14.74 15.03 -20.71
CA GLY A 443 -16.11 15.36 -20.29
C GLY A 443 -17.10 15.33 -21.46
N LEU A 444 -16.72 15.88 -22.62
CA LEU A 444 -17.54 15.83 -23.84
C LEU A 444 -17.72 14.40 -24.36
N LEU A 445 -16.68 13.56 -24.29
CA LEU A 445 -16.77 12.15 -24.66
C LEU A 445 -17.78 11.40 -23.77
N TYR A 446 -17.70 11.60 -22.45
CA TYR A 446 -18.65 11.01 -21.51
C TYR A 446 -20.07 11.51 -21.71
N LEU A 447 -20.26 12.79 -22.04
CA LEU A 447 -21.57 13.34 -22.35
C LEU A 447 -22.17 12.68 -23.60
N LYS A 448 -21.37 12.48 -24.66
CA LYS A 448 -21.78 11.79 -25.89
C LYS A 448 -22.12 10.32 -25.69
N THR A 449 -21.51 9.67 -24.70
CA THR A 449 -21.73 8.25 -24.38
C THR A 449 -22.79 8.04 -23.29
N GLY A 450 -23.46 9.11 -22.84
CA GLY A 450 -24.55 9.05 -21.85
C GLY A 450 -24.08 8.99 -20.40
N LEU A 451 -22.77 9.14 -20.14
CA LEU A 451 -22.15 9.05 -18.81
C LEU A 451 -22.14 10.43 -18.12
N THR A 452 -23.32 11.00 -17.90
CA THR A 452 -23.53 12.38 -17.43
C THR A 452 -22.81 12.71 -16.11
N LYS A 453 -22.79 11.79 -15.14
CA LYS A 453 -22.07 11.99 -13.87
C LYS A 453 -20.56 12.05 -14.05
N ARG A 454 -20.00 11.17 -14.87
CA ARG A 454 -18.56 11.17 -15.20
C ARG A 454 -18.19 12.42 -15.99
N ALA A 455 -19.06 12.85 -16.92
CA ALA A 455 -18.89 14.08 -17.67
C ALA A 455 -18.79 15.31 -16.75
N ALA A 456 -19.69 15.44 -15.76
CA ALA A 456 -19.67 16.54 -14.80
C ALA A 456 -18.34 16.60 -14.02
N GLY A 457 -17.86 15.46 -13.50
CA GLY A 457 -16.60 15.41 -12.76
C GLY A 457 -15.39 15.81 -13.61
N GLN A 458 -15.37 15.47 -14.90
CA GLN A 458 -14.28 15.89 -15.79
C GLN A 458 -14.38 17.38 -16.17
N PHE A 459 -15.58 17.92 -16.36
CA PHE A 459 -15.73 19.36 -16.60
C PHE A 459 -15.38 20.20 -15.37
N GLU A 460 -15.68 19.74 -14.16
CA GLU A 460 -15.24 20.43 -12.93
C GLU A 460 -13.72 20.41 -12.79
N LYS A 461 -13.06 19.29 -13.12
CA LYS A 461 -11.59 19.22 -13.20
C LYS A 461 -11.03 20.14 -14.28
N ALA A 462 -11.66 20.20 -15.46
CA ALA A 462 -11.27 21.11 -16.52
C ALA A 462 -11.30 22.57 -16.06
N LEU A 463 -12.36 23.00 -15.36
CA LEU A 463 -12.48 24.36 -14.82
C LEU A 463 -11.55 24.65 -13.64
N LYS A 464 -11.10 23.61 -12.92
CA LYS A 464 -10.07 23.75 -11.89
C LYS A 464 -8.72 24.16 -12.49
N PHE A 465 -8.36 23.57 -13.63
CA PHE A 465 -7.07 23.82 -14.29
C PHE A 465 -7.11 24.95 -15.32
N ASP A 466 -8.26 25.14 -15.96
CA ASP A 466 -8.55 26.23 -16.90
C ASP A 466 -9.95 26.81 -16.60
N PRO A 467 -10.05 27.78 -15.68
CA PRO A 467 -11.33 28.42 -15.32
C PRO A 467 -12.06 29.06 -16.52
N GLY A 468 -11.32 29.40 -17.58
CA GLY A 468 -11.84 29.98 -18.82
C GLY A 468 -12.36 28.95 -19.83
N ASN A 469 -12.30 27.65 -19.52
CA ASN A 469 -12.61 26.61 -20.50
C ASN A 469 -14.09 26.60 -20.91
N ILE A 470 -14.37 27.20 -22.08
CA ILE A 470 -15.73 27.37 -22.60
C ILE A 470 -16.45 26.02 -22.79
N LYS A 471 -15.73 24.97 -23.19
CA LYS A 471 -16.32 23.63 -23.39
C LYS A 471 -16.82 23.06 -22.08
N ALA A 472 -16.02 23.19 -21.01
CA ALA A 472 -16.41 22.71 -19.69
C ALA A 472 -17.56 23.52 -19.07
N GLN A 473 -17.57 24.85 -19.23
CA GLN A 473 -18.68 25.69 -18.77
C GLN A 473 -20.00 25.33 -19.50
N LYS A 474 -19.96 25.18 -20.83
CA LYS A 474 -21.12 24.75 -21.62
C LYS A 474 -21.57 23.34 -21.26
N GLY A 475 -20.62 22.42 -21.09
CA GLY A 475 -20.89 21.03 -20.70
C GLY A 475 -21.61 20.93 -19.36
N LEU A 476 -21.14 21.65 -18.32
CA LEU A 476 -21.84 21.69 -17.03
C LEU A 476 -23.20 22.36 -17.11
N LYS A 477 -23.34 23.43 -17.90
CA LYS A 477 -24.64 24.08 -18.11
C LYS A 477 -25.64 23.13 -18.77
N GLN A 478 -25.20 22.33 -19.75
CA GLN A 478 -26.02 21.31 -20.42
C GLN A 478 -26.39 20.13 -19.51
N ILE A 479 -25.57 19.84 -18.49
CA ILE A 479 -25.87 18.78 -17.51
C ILE A 479 -26.84 19.25 -16.41
N ARG A 480 -26.76 20.54 -16.04
CA ARG A 480 -27.50 21.13 -14.92
C ARG A 480 -28.83 21.77 -15.32
N GLY A 481 -29.00 22.12 -16.59
CA GLY A 481 -30.27 22.57 -17.17
C GLY A 481 -30.95 21.44 -17.90
#